data_AF-D6SNQ5-F1
#
_entry.id   AF-D6SNQ5-F1
#
_cell.length_a   1.000
_cell.length_b   1.000
_cell.length_c   1.000
_cell.angle_alpha   90.00
_cell.angle_beta   90.00
_cell.angle_gamma   90.00
#
_symmetry.space_group_name_H-M   'P 1'
#
loop_
_entity.id
_entity.type
_entity.pdbx_description
1 polymer ?
#
loop_
_entity_poly.entity_id
_entity_poly.type
_entity_poly.pdbx_seq_one_letter_code
_entity_poly.pdbx_strand_id
1 'polypeptide(L)'
;MRKSIMKAGDSVVVKSGTKDPDLEIDIGGWQGRIVEIDKNQKTFLIEWDSHTLKHMPSEVIEQCEAMNWDWERMYLYQEDIDPADPRDNNEDRENISSHLNNKYSWAGLGEEGKRILNVLEKAKSGDDIDAFVSV
;
A
#
# COMPACT_ATOMS: atom_id res chain seq x y z
N MET A 1 -2.94 32.88 7.96
CA MET A 1 -3.27 31.97 6.83
C MET A 1 -4.52 31.18 7.20
N ARG A 2 -5.50 31.05 6.30
CA ARG A 2 -6.62 30.11 6.53
C ARG A 2 -6.08 28.71 6.27
N LYS A 3 -6.08 27.85 7.30
CA LYS A 3 -5.79 26.42 7.14
C LYS A 3 -6.86 25.85 6.21
N SER A 4 -6.48 25.31 5.06
CA SER A 4 -7.45 24.69 4.15
C SER A 4 -8.08 23.49 4.85
N ILE A 5 -9.40 23.35 4.74
CA ILE A 5 -10.12 22.20 5.32
C ILE A 5 -9.91 21.04 4.35
N MET A 6 -9.25 19.97 4.81
CA MET A 6 -9.08 18.74 4.04
C MET A 6 -10.42 18.00 3.89
N LYS A 7 -10.64 17.42 2.73
CA LYS A 7 -11.85 16.65 2.39
C LYS A 7 -11.47 15.32 1.71
N ALA A 8 -12.45 14.41 1.61
CA ALA A 8 -12.29 13.21 0.81
C ALA A 8 -11.90 13.54 -0.65
N GLY A 9 -10.94 12.78 -1.18
CA GLY A 9 -10.34 12.96 -2.50
C GLY A 9 -9.07 13.82 -2.52
N ASP A 10 -8.82 14.63 -1.48
CA ASP A 10 -7.58 15.42 -1.40
C ASP A 10 -6.37 14.49 -1.22
N SER A 11 -5.24 14.82 -1.85
CA SER A 11 -3.98 14.12 -1.63
C SER A 11 -3.20 14.74 -0.47
N VAL A 12 -2.58 13.89 0.33
CA VAL A 12 -1.85 14.27 1.53
C VAL A 12 -0.57 13.45 1.65
N VAL A 13 0.46 14.07 2.23
CA VAL A 13 1.75 13.46 2.55
C VAL A 13 1.91 13.38 4.07
N VAL A 14 2.46 12.28 4.55
CA VAL A 14 2.80 12.08 5.96
C VAL A 14 4.06 12.87 6.30
N LYS A 15 4.06 13.57 7.43
CA LYS A 15 5.19 14.37 7.89
C LYS A 15 6.39 13.50 8.25
N SER A 16 7.58 14.05 8.05
CA SER A 16 8.83 13.37 8.38
C SER A 16 8.90 13.00 9.86
N GLY A 17 9.28 11.76 10.16
CA GLY A 17 9.41 11.25 11.53
C GLY A 17 8.09 10.79 12.16
N THR A 18 6.96 10.86 11.46
CA THR A 18 5.73 10.19 11.88
C THR A 18 5.93 8.68 11.77
N LYS A 19 5.62 7.98 12.85
CA LYS A 19 5.68 6.53 12.90
C LYS A 19 4.32 5.90 12.72
N ASP A 20 4.33 4.72 12.11
CA ASP A 20 3.23 3.77 12.18
C ASP A 20 3.00 3.35 13.65
N PRO A 21 1.77 3.43 14.17
CA PRO A 21 1.47 3.13 15.58
C PRO A 21 1.55 1.64 15.93
N ASP A 22 1.42 0.75 14.94
CA ASP A 22 1.37 -0.70 15.12
C ASP A 22 2.73 -1.36 14.84
N LEU A 23 3.45 -0.88 13.82
CA LEU A 23 4.71 -1.44 13.33
C LEU A 23 5.95 -0.63 13.74
N GLU A 24 5.78 0.57 14.31
CA GLU A 24 6.87 1.46 14.77
C GLU A 24 7.88 1.87 13.67
N ILE A 25 7.50 1.75 12.39
CA ILE A 25 8.28 2.17 11.23
C ILE A 25 8.06 3.65 10.91
N ASP A 26 9.08 4.32 10.37
CA ASP A 26 8.93 5.68 9.86
C ASP A 26 8.16 5.65 8.53
N ILE A 27 6.98 6.27 8.52
CA ILE A 27 6.12 6.40 7.34
C ILE A 27 6.14 7.83 6.80
N GLY A 28 7.06 8.67 7.28
CA GLY A 28 7.26 10.02 6.78
C GLY A 28 7.56 10.03 5.27
N GLY A 29 6.85 10.90 4.55
CA GLY A 29 6.92 10.99 3.09
C GLY A 29 6.00 10.02 2.33
N TRP A 30 5.31 9.10 3.03
CA TRP A 30 4.25 8.31 2.41
C TRP A 30 3.10 9.24 2.00
N GLN A 31 2.46 8.93 0.87
CA GLN A 31 1.44 9.79 0.30
C GLN A 31 0.23 8.97 -0.14
N GLY A 32 -0.94 9.58 -0.06
CA GLY A 32 -2.18 8.94 -0.44
C GLY A 32 -3.30 9.93 -0.64
N ARG A 33 -4.52 9.40 -0.67
CA ARG A 33 -5.77 10.15 -0.81
C ARG A 33 -6.67 9.90 0.38
N ILE A 34 -7.30 10.95 0.87
CA ILE A 34 -8.31 10.82 1.93
C ILE A 34 -9.53 10.11 1.35
N VAL A 35 -9.88 8.95 1.88
CA VAL A 35 -11.10 8.20 1.50
C VAL A 35 -12.21 8.33 2.54
N GLU A 36 -11.83 8.57 3.81
CA GLU A 36 -12.78 8.76 4.91
C GLU A 36 -12.28 9.80 5.90
N ILE A 37 -13.22 10.46 6.59
CA ILE A 37 -12.93 11.39 7.68
C ILE A 37 -13.73 10.97 8.91
N ASP A 38 -13.04 10.45 9.94
CA ASP A 38 -13.65 10.18 11.23
C ASP A 38 -13.60 11.45 12.09
N LYS A 39 -14.75 12.10 12.24
CA LYS A 39 -14.88 13.32 13.03
C LYS A 39 -14.82 13.07 14.54
N ASN A 40 -15.13 11.87 15.00
CA ASN A 40 -15.12 11.53 16.42
C ASN A 40 -13.68 11.34 16.89
N GLN A 41 -12.88 10.59 16.12
CA GLN A 41 -11.47 10.35 16.41
C GLN A 41 -10.53 11.45 15.87
N LYS A 42 -11.05 12.34 15.01
CA LYS A 42 -10.28 13.39 14.31
C LYS A 42 -9.15 12.81 13.46
N THR A 43 -9.42 11.68 12.83
CA THR A 43 -8.50 10.96 11.95
C THR A 43 -9.03 10.94 10.52
N PHE A 44 -8.12 10.72 9.59
CA PHE A 44 -8.38 10.61 8.17
C PHE A 44 -7.95 9.22 7.73
N LEU A 45 -8.84 8.46 7.10
CA LEU A 45 -8.45 7.22 6.44
C LEU A 45 -7.77 7.60 5.13
N ILE A 46 -6.48 7.32 5.05
CA ILE A 46 -5.68 7.54 3.87
C ILE A 46 -5.57 6.22 3.14
N GLU A 47 -5.89 6.24 1.85
CA GLU A 47 -5.59 5.15 0.94
C GLU A 47 -4.29 5.50 0.19
N TRP A 48 -3.30 4.62 0.30
CA TRP A 48 -1.97 4.88 -0.26
C TRP A 48 -2.00 4.94 -1.79
N ASP A 49 -1.21 5.85 -2.34
CA ASP A 49 -1.02 5.98 -3.78
C ASP A 49 -0.06 4.92 -4.33
N SER A 50 -0.07 4.71 -5.64
CA SER A 50 0.76 3.74 -6.36
C SER A 50 2.25 3.89 -6.04
N HIS A 51 2.72 5.13 -5.84
CA HIS A 51 4.11 5.41 -5.50
C HIS A 51 4.47 4.91 -4.11
N THR A 52 3.62 5.15 -3.13
CA THR A 52 3.80 4.66 -1.76
C THR A 52 3.74 3.14 -1.75
N LEU A 53 2.72 2.54 -2.38
CA LEU A 53 2.59 1.09 -2.47
C LEU A 53 3.80 0.43 -3.14
N LYS A 54 4.32 1.01 -4.22
CA LYS A 54 5.48 0.47 -4.95
C LYS A 54 6.79 0.51 -4.14
N HIS A 55 6.94 1.49 -3.24
CA HIS A 55 8.15 1.65 -2.41
C HIS A 55 7.95 1.19 -0.96
N MET A 56 6.75 0.70 -0.62
CA MET A 56 6.47 0.12 0.68
C MET A 56 7.41 -1.05 0.93
N PRO A 57 8.10 -1.12 2.08
CA PRO A 57 8.92 -2.26 2.43
C PRO A 57 8.09 -3.55 2.41
N SER A 58 8.62 -4.60 1.80
CA SER A 58 7.93 -5.90 1.72
C SER A 58 7.54 -6.44 3.10
N GLU A 59 8.38 -6.18 4.10
CA GLU A 59 8.18 -6.61 5.49
C GLU A 59 6.93 -5.99 6.12
N VAL A 60 6.47 -4.82 5.66
CA VAL A 60 5.22 -4.20 6.10
C VAL A 60 4.05 -5.01 5.56
N ILE A 61 4.04 -5.26 4.25
CA ILE A 61 2.97 -6.02 3.59
C ILE A 61 2.88 -7.43 4.17
N GLU A 62 4.01 -8.13 4.29
CA GLU A 62 4.07 -9.48 4.87
C GLU A 62 3.55 -9.54 6.31
N GLN A 63 3.89 -8.56 7.15
CA GLN A 63 3.39 -8.48 8.52
C GLN A 63 1.90 -8.18 8.57
N CYS A 64 1.41 -7.24 7.77
CA CYS A 64 -0.01 -6.93 7.69
C CYS A 64 -0.81 -8.15 7.22
N GLU A 65 -0.37 -8.86 6.19
CA GLU A 65 -1.00 -10.11 5.73
C GLU A 65 -1.04 -11.17 6.85
N ALA A 66 0.07 -11.36 7.58
CA ALA A 66 0.13 -12.32 8.68
C ALA A 66 -0.81 -11.95 9.85
N MET A 67 -1.03 -10.66 10.09
CA MET A 67 -1.92 -10.14 11.14
C MET A 67 -3.36 -9.92 10.65
N ASN A 68 -3.65 -10.16 9.36
CA ASN A 68 -4.91 -9.83 8.70
C ASN A 68 -5.28 -8.34 8.85
N TRP A 69 -4.28 -7.47 8.68
CA TRP A 69 -4.39 -6.00 8.66
C TRP A 69 -4.35 -5.47 7.23
N ASP A 70 -4.99 -4.32 7.01
CA ASP A 70 -4.99 -3.63 5.73
C ASP A 70 -3.69 -2.81 5.60
N TRP A 71 -2.79 -3.21 4.69
CA TRP A 71 -1.58 -2.45 4.37
C TRP A 71 -1.81 -1.36 3.32
N GLU A 72 -2.98 -1.33 2.67
CA GLU A 72 -3.30 -0.34 1.63
C GLU A 72 -3.84 0.97 2.21
N ARG A 73 -4.26 0.97 3.48
CA ARG A 73 -4.92 2.10 4.12
C ARG A 73 -4.52 2.28 5.58
N MET A 74 -4.58 3.53 6.05
CA MET A 74 -4.27 3.85 7.44
C MET A 74 -5.04 5.08 7.95
N TYR A 75 -5.51 5.04 9.19
CA TYR A 75 -6.03 6.23 9.87
C TYR A 75 -4.88 7.07 10.43
N LEU A 76 -4.81 8.35 10.05
CA LEU A 76 -3.81 9.29 10.55
C LEU A 76 -4.45 10.55 11.11
N TYR A 77 -3.81 11.17 12.10
CA TYR A 77 -4.27 12.45 12.65
C TYR A 77 -3.99 13.60 11.70
N GLN A 78 -4.81 14.66 11.82
CA GLN A 78 -4.60 15.89 11.07
C GLN A 78 -3.20 16.51 11.26
N GLU A 79 -2.59 16.27 12.42
CA GLU A 79 -1.28 16.83 12.76
C GLU A 79 -0.11 16.07 12.13
N ASP A 80 -0.33 14.84 11.66
CA ASP A 80 0.69 13.98 11.04
C ASP A 80 0.77 14.11 9.52
N ILE A 81 -0.16 14.85 8.91
CA ILE A 81 -0.27 14.97 7.47
C ILE A 81 -0.27 16.43 7.01
N ASP A 82 0.27 16.67 5.82
CA ASP A 82 0.20 17.94 5.09
C ASP A 82 -0.46 17.74 3.71
N PRO A 83 -1.14 18.76 3.16
CA PRO A 83 -1.65 18.71 1.80
C PRO A 83 -0.53 18.45 0.79
N ALA A 84 -0.81 17.65 -0.24
CA ALA A 84 0.14 17.34 -1.30
C ALA A 84 -0.54 17.34 -2.67
N ASP A 85 0.26 17.49 -3.72
CA ASP A 85 -0.21 17.31 -5.10
C ASP A 85 -0.31 15.81 -5.40
N PRO A 86 -1.40 15.35 -6.06
CA PRO A 86 -1.53 13.96 -6.44
C PRO A 86 -0.40 13.52 -7.38
N ARG A 87 0.16 12.34 -7.13
CA ARG A 87 1.28 11.79 -7.93
C ARG A 87 0.82 10.82 -9.01
N ASP A 88 -0.41 10.34 -8.92
CA ASP A 88 -0.98 9.30 -9.79
C ASP A 88 -2.50 9.43 -9.94
N ASN A 89 -3.12 8.44 -10.58
CA ASN A 89 -4.57 8.28 -10.64
C ASN A 89 -5.01 6.90 -10.05
N ASN A 90 -6.33 6.68 -9.99
CA ASN A 90 -6.89 5.45 -9.41
C ASN A 90 -6.53 4.19 -10.20
N GLU A 91 -6.32 4.28 -11.52
CA GLU A 91 -5.94 3.14 -12.36
C GLU A 91 -4.50 2.70 -12.06
N ASP A 92 -3.57 3.65 -11.94
CA ASP A 92 -2.18 3.37 -11.55
C ASP A 92 -2.12 2.68 -10.18
N ARG A 93 -2.90 3.20 -9.22
CA ARG A 93 -3.01 2.62 -7.88
C ARG A 93 -3.57 1.20 -7.94
N GLU A 94 -4.67 0.99 -8.63
CA GLU A 94 -5.31 -0.33 -8.74
C GLU A 94 -4.37 -1.36 -9.37
N ASN A 95 -3.62 -0.96 -10.40
CA ASN A 95 -2.62 -1.81 -11.04
C ASN A 95 -1.53 -2.25 -10.05
N ILE A 96 -1.02 -1.33 -9.22
CA ILE A 96 0.00 -1.66 -8.21
C ILE A 96 -0.59 -2.48 -7.07
N SER A 97 -1.77 -2.11 -6.56
CA SER A 97 -2.47 -2.87 -5.51
C SER A 97 -2.74 -4.31 -5.97
N SER A 98 -3.31 -4.50 -7.16
CA SER A 98 -3.54 -5.81 -7.75
C SER A 98 -2.23 -6.61 -7.95
N HIS A 99 -1.15 -5.95 -8.35
CA HIS A 99 0.16 -6.60 -8.47
C HIS A 99 0.68 -7.09 -7.11
N LEU A 100 0.63 -6.24 -6.08
CA LEU A 100 1.10 -6.56 -4.73
C LEU A 100 0.22 -7.62 -4.07
N ASN A 101 -1.11 -7.51 -4.16
CA ASN A 101 -2.03 -8.53 -3.70
C ASN A 101 -1.71 -9.90 -4.31
N ASN A 102 -1.51 -9.99 -5.63
CA ASN A 102 -1.12 -11.24 -6.28
C ASN A 102 0.26 -11.76 -5.81
N LYS A 103 1.20 -10.85 -5.51
CA LYS A 103 2.54 -11.17 -5.03
C LYS A 103 2.53 -11.71 -3.60
N TYR A 104 1.79 -11.07 -2.70
CA TYR A 104 1.80 -11.35 -1.26
C TYR A 104 0.64 -12.22 -0.78
N SER A 105 -0.37 -12.50 -1.60
CA SER A 105 -1.44 -13.46 -1.29
C SER A 105 -0.91 -14.84 -0.90
N TRP A 106 0.29 -15.20 -1.37
CA TRP A 106 0.98 -16.44 -1.03
C TRP A 106 1.94 -16.29 0.17
N ALA A 107 2.34 -15.07 0.53
CA ALA A 107 3.31 -14.83 1.61
C ALA A 107 2.78 -15.28 2.98
N GLY A 108 1.45 -15.22 3.18
CA GLY A 108 0.78 -15.81 4.35
C GLY A 108 0.92 -17.33 4.48
N LEU A 109 1.47 -18.03 3.48
CA LEU A 109 1.73 -19.47 3.51
C LEU A 109 3.14 -19.84 4.03
N GLY A 110 3.93 -18.86 4.51
CA GLY A 110 5.27 -19.11 5.05
C GLY A 110 6.33 -19.39 3.98
N GLU A 111 7.33 -20.22 4.31
CA GLU A 111 8.48 -20.50 3.42
C GLU A 111 8.05 -21.19 2.10
N GLU A 112 6.98 -21.97 2.16
CA GLU A 112 6.34 -22.60 1.02
C GLU A 112 5.74 -21.56 0.06
N GLY A 113 5.10 -20.52 0.61
CA GLY A 113 4.59 -19.37 -0.15
C GLY A 113 5.67 -18.62 -0.91
N LYS A 114 6.81 -18.35 -0.24
CA LYS A 114 7.98 -17.70 -0.85
C LYS A 114 8.57 -18.52 -2.00
N ARG A 115 8.60 -19.84 -1.87
CA ARG A 115 9.07 -20.75 -2.94
C ARG A 115 8.16 -20.71 -4.16
N ILE A 116 6.83 -20.68 -3.96
CA ILE A 116 5.85 -20.59 -5.05
C ILE A 116 6.02 -19.26 -5.81
N LEU A 117 6.18 -18.15 -5.09
CA LEU A 117 6.38 -16.83 -5.70
C LEU A 117 7.62 -16.80 -6.60
N ASN A 118 8.75 -17.34 -6.14
CA ASN A 118 10.00 -17.39 -6.91
C ASN A 118 9.85 -18.23 -8.20
N VAL A 119 9.04 -19.30 -8.18
CA VAL A 119 8.72 -20.07 -9.40
C VAL A 119 7.88 -19.25 -10.37
N LEU A 120 6.87 -18.53 -9.89
CA LEU A 120 6.01 -17.69 -10.74
C LEU A 120 6.76 -16.51 -11.37
N GLU A 121 7.65 -15.85 -10.64
CA GLU A 121 8.47 -14.75 -11.17
C GLU A 121 9.41 -15.25 -12.28
N LYS A 122 10.03 -16.43 -12.08
CA LYS A 122 10.87 -17.07 -13.11
C LYS A 122 10.07 -17.46 -14.34
N ALA A 123 8.87 -18.03 -14.16
CA ALA A 123 7.98 -18.42 -15.26
C ALA A 123 7.45 -17.22 -16.05
N LYS A 124 7.31 -16.04 -15.45
CA LYS A 124 6.97 -14.80 -16.17
C LYS A 124 8.14 -14.16 -16.91
N SER A 125 9.38 -14.44 -16.47
CA SER A 125 10.60 -13.94 -17.12
C SER A 125 11.09 -14.81 -18.28
N GLY A 126 10.60 -16.06 -18.36
CA GLY A 126 10.76 -16.91 -19.53
C GLY A 126 9.55 -16.75 -20.44
N ASP A 127 9.73 -16.15 -21.61
CA ASP A 127 8.86 -16.43 -22.75
C ASP A 127 8.87 -17.94 -22.96
N ASP A 128 7.85 -18.66 -22.50
CA ASP A 128 7.51 -20.05 -22.91
C ASP A 128 6.18 -20.48 -22.24
N ILE A 129 5.06 -19.91 -22.69
CA ILE A 129 3.77 -20.62 -22.61
C ILE A 129 3.67 -21.49 -23.86
N ASP A 130 4.44 -22.57 -23.89
CA ASP A 130 4.34 -23.58 -24.96
C ASP A 130 4.52 -24.98 -24.36
N ALA A 131 3.68 -25.32 -23.38
CA ALA A 131 3.65 -26.68 -22.83
C ALA A 131 2.34 -27.06 -22.16
N PHE A 132 1.18 -26.84 -22.79
CA PHE A 132 -0.04 -27.62 -22.46
C PHE A 132 -1.03 -27.67 -23.63
N VAL A 133 -0.57 -28.10 -24.82
CA VAL A 133 -1.45 -28.79 -25.77
C VAL A 133 -0.65 -29.97 -26.31
N SER A 134 -0.89 -31.15 -25.75
CA SER A 134 -0.86 -32.48 -26.39
C SER A 134 -0.57 -33.57 -25.36
N VAL A 135 -1.64 -34.10 -24.73
CA VAL A 135 -1.90 -35.55 -24.67
C VAL A 135 -3.41 -35.76 -24.78
#